data_AF-A0A8S3HKQ4-F1
#
_entry.id   AF-A0A8S3HKQ4-F1
#
_cell.length_a   1.000
_cell.length_b   1.000
_cell.length_c   1.000
_cell.angle_alpha   90.00
_cell.angle_beta   90.00
_cell.angle_gamma   90.00
#
_symmetry.space_group_name_H-M   'P 1'
#
loop_
_entity.id
_entity.type
_entity.pdbx_description
1 polymer ?
#
loop_
_entity_poly.entity_id
_entity_poly.type
_entity_poly.pdbx_seq_one_letter_code
_entity_poly.pdbx_strand_id
1 'polypeptide(L)'
;IDLNDPKKIYTTLKFLNTVLSLITCVDCSSAVQIRDDLTDIEKQVCLSTKSFENFISTFLDRVFQMIEHLSSDMFDTTVITDEVNIDYRDIELLLESILRNITGQCSSKIYWFVQEKLTNFLSGAYFSPKVKGFVSAVVRALLHGNPVEALKCVLPKTCESIEKIMNHADTTELFINGKEDLELIWYLTLFSELVRARGDTLLIYKPMIMSIFNRSIHIVHKYSYEILANAARDLLESLSYVYPIEYRLTIENLDEPFIDFLPIRVWGQPVDFDRFQMQYHIPNVDEIDFACE
;
A
#
# COMPACT_ATOMS: atom_id res chain seq x y z
N ILE A 1 -2.66 -13.53 13.81
CA ILE A 1 -1.23 -13.20 13.66
C ILE A 1 -0.62 -13.30 15.06
N ASP A 2 0.29 -14.24 15.27
CA ASP A 2 0.97 -14.48 16.55
C ASP A 2 2.36 -13.85 16.50
N LEU A 3 2.54 -12.69 17.13
CA LEU A 3 3.77 -11.88 17.03
C LEU A 3 5.03 -12.60 17.54
N ASN A 4 4.86 -13.64 18.35
CA ASN A 4 5.96 -14.39 18.94
C ASN A 4 6.39 -15.60 18.10
N ASP A 5 5.68 -15.90 17.00
CA ASP A 5 5.92 -17.09 16.19
C ASP A 5 5.90 -16.76 14.68
N PRO A 6 7.07 -16.42 14.11
CA PRO A 6 7.21 -16.08 12.70
C PRO A 6 6.69 -17.16 11.75
N LYS A 7 6.79 -18.45 12.11
CA LYS A 7 6.26 -19.56 11.30
C LYS A 7 4.75 -19.51 11.24
N LYS A 8 4.08 -19.25 12.38
CA LYS A 8 2.63 -19.04 12.41
C LYS A 8 2.22 -17.79 11.67
N ILE A 9 2.97 -16.68 11.78
CA ILE A 9 2.71 -15.46 11.00
C ILE A 9 2.73 -15.81 9.51
N TYR A 10 3.84 -16.34 9.02
CA TYR A 10 4.02 -16.70 7.61
C TYR A 10 2.92 -17.62 7.10
N THR A 11 2.62 -18.71 7.83
CA THR A 11 1.60 -19.68 7.44
C THR A 11 0.20 -19.05 7.40
N THR A 12 -0.12 -18.21 8.39
CA THR A 12 -1.40 -17.49 8.45
C THR A 12 -1.53 -16.52 7.28
N LEU A 13 -0.50 -15.70 7.02
CA LEU A 13 -0.52 -14.74 5.92
C LEU A 13 -0.59 -15.45 4.58
N LYS A 14 0.14 -16.55 4.38
CA LYS A 14 0.06 -17.34 3.15
C LYS A 14 -1.34 -17.87 2.88
N PHE A 15 -2.01 -18.38 3.91
CA PHE A 15 -3.41 -18.82 3.82
C PHE A 15 -4.32 -17.65 3.46
N LEU A 16 -4.23 -16.53 4.19
CA LEU A 16 -5.05 -15.33 3.93
C LEU A 16 -4.83 -14.79 2.53
N ASN A 17 -3.58 -14.72 2.07
CA ASN A 17 -3.24 -14.25 0.73
C ASN A 17 -3.92 -15.10 -0.35
N THR A 18 -3.89 -16.43 -0.18
CA THR A 18 -4.52 -17.37 -1.12
C THR A 18 -6.03 -17.18 -1.18
N VAL A 19 -6.68 -16.99 -0.02
CA VAL A 19 -8.14 -16.80 0.01
C VAL A 19 -8.51 -15.43 -0.57
N LEU A 20 -7.82 -14.36 -0.15
CA LEU A 20 -8.11 -12.99 -0.57
C LEU A 20 -7.77 -12.73 -2.04
N SER A 21 -6.87 -13.50 -2.65
CA SER A 21 -6.64 -13.44 -4.10
C SER A 21 -7.76 -14.06 -4.94
N LEU A 22 -8.75 -14.73 -4.31
CA LEU A 22 -9.82 -15.45 -4.99
C LEU A 22 -11.21 -14.85 -4.73
N ILE A 23 -11.31 -13.85 -3.85
CA ILE A 23 -12.59 -13.28 -3.44
C ILE A 23 -12.59 -11.76 -3.57
N THR A 24 -13.78 -11.20 -3.66
CA THR A 24 -14.02 -9.76 -3.53
C THR A 24 -14.57 -9.46 -2.13
N CYS A 25 -13.97 -8.48 -1.46
CA CYS A 25 -14.39 -7.99 -0.16
C CYS A 25 -15.56 -7.00 -0.32
N VAL A 26 -16.78 -7.52 -0.46
CA VAL A 26 -18.02 -6.74 -0.57
C VAL A 26 -19.06 -7.29 0.39
N ASP A 27 -19.69 -6.42 1.20
CA ASP A 27 -20.84 -6.79 2.03
C ASP A 27 -22.09 -6.98 1.17
N CYS A 28 -22.33 -8.23 0.78
CA CYS A 28 -23.47 -8.68 -0.01
C CYS A 28 -24.67 -9.10 0.87
N SER A 29 -24.66 -8.83 2.17
CA SER A 29 -25.68 -9.36 3.09
C SER A 29 -27.10 -8.85 2.79
N SER A 30 -27.23 -7.68 2.18
CA SER A 30 -28.52 -7.13 1.75
C SER A 30 -29.08 -7.78 0.47
N ALA A 31 -28.26 -8.56 -0.26
CA ALA A 31 -28.71 -9.23 -1.48
C ALA A 31 -29.83 -10.26 -1.21
N VAL A 32 -29.89 -10.81 0.01
CA VAL A 32 -30.89 -11.80 0.42
C VAL A 32 -32.32 -11.22 0.43
N GLN A 33 -32.47 -9.91 0.63
CA GLN A 33 -33.76 -9.23 0.60
C GLN A 33 -34.11 -8.71 -0.80
N ILE A 34 -33.13 -8.62 -1.70
CA ILE A 34 -33.27 -7.99 -3.02
C ILE A 34 -33.48 -9.04 -4.11
N ARG A 35 -32.76 -10.16 -4.04
CA ARG A 35 -32.73 -11.21 -5.06
C ARG A 35 -33.60 -12.41 -4.67
N ASP A 36 -34.31 -12.96 -5.64
CA ASP A 36 -35.15 -14.15 -5.52
C ASP A 36 -34.49 -15.42 -6.09
N ASP A 37 -33.39 -15.29 -6.83
CA ASP A 37 -32.67 -16.37 -7.51
C ASP A 37 -31.54 -17.00 -6.68
N LEU A 38 -31.41 -16.65 -5.39
CA LEU A 38 -30.33 -17.14 -4.54
C LEU A 38 -30.58 -18.57 -4.05
N THR A 39 -29.58 -19.43 -4.23
CA THR A 39 -29.50 -20.73 -3.56
C THR A 39 -29.32 -20.57 -2.04
N ASP A 40 -29.63 -21.61 -1.27
CA ASP A 40 -29.46 -21.55 0.20
C ASP A 40 -28.00 -21.33 0.62
N ILE A 41 -27.04 -21.87 -0.16
CA ILE A 41 -25.61 -21.65 0.05
C ILE A 41 -25.25 -20.19 -0.22
N GLU A 42 -25.70 -19.62 -1.34
CA GLU A 42 -25.45 -18.19 -1.65
C GLU A 42 -26.05 -17.28 -0.58
N LYS A 43 -27.24 -17.57 -0.06
CA LYS A 43 -27.83 -16.80 1.05
C LYS A 43 -26.94 -16.82 2.28
N GLN A 44 -26.42 -17.98 2.66
CA GLN A 44 -25.50 -18.11 3.81
C GLN A 44 -24.19 -17.37 3.60
N VAL A 45 -23.61 -17.46 2.40
CA VAL A 45 -22.39 -16.74 2.01
C VAL A 45 -22.62 -15.23 2.06
N CYS A 46 -23.68 -14.73 1.42
CA CYS A 46 -24.08 -13.32 1.46
C CYS A 46 -24.19 -12.81 2.90
N LEU A 47 -24.91 -13.53 3.78
CA LEU A 47 -25.04 -13.10 5.17
C LEU A 47 -23.70 -13.06 5.92
N SER A 48 -22.78 -13.97 5.59
CA SER A 48 -21.45 -14.04 6.19
C SER A 48 -20.52 -12.90 5.71
N THR A 49 -20.73 -12.35 4.51
CA THR A 49 -19.95 -11.20 4.01
C THR A 49 -20.11 -9.93 4.84
N LYS A 50 -21.16 -9.83 5.68
CA LYS A 50 -21.32 -8.74 6.65
C LYS A 50 -20.13 -8.61 7.62
N SER A 51 -19.39 -9.70 7.83
CA SER A 51 -18.22 -9.71 8.71
C SER A 51 -16.94 -9.18 8.07
N PHE A 52 -16.92 -8.83 6.78
CA PHE A 52 -15.70 -8.39 6.09
C PHE A 52 -15.07 -7.16 6.72
N GLU A 53 -15.86 -6.12 7.03
CA GLU A 53 -15.35 -4.89 7.65
C GLU A 53 -14.65 -5.19 8.99
N ASN A 54 -15.28 -6.00 9.85
CA ASN A 54 -14.72 -6.42 11.15
C ASN A 54 -13.46 -7.28 10.98
N PHE A 55 -13.47 -8.20 10.02
CA PHE A 55 -12.31 -9.03 9.71
C PHE A 55 -11.13 -8.17 9.26
N ILE A 56 -11.35 -7.27 8.29
CA ILE A 56 -10.32 -6.38 7.75
C ILE A 56 -9.80 -5.45 8.85
N SER A 57 -10.69 -4.85 9.67
CA SER A 57 -10.26 -4.02 10.80
C SER A 57 -9.33 -4.78 11.73
N THR A 58 -9.76 -5.97 12.16
CA THR A 58 -9.00 -6.80 13.11
C THR A 58 -7.66 -7.21 12.49
N PHE A 59 -7.65 -7.57 11.21
CA PHE A 59 -6.43 -7.90 10.49
C PHE A 59 -5.45 -6.71 10.47
N LEU A 60 -5.91 -5.52 10.07
CA LEU A 60 -5.09 -4.32 10.03
C LEU A 60 -4.56 -3.93 11.42
N ASP A 61 -5.39 -4.01 12.46
CA ASP A 61 -4.94 -3.77 13.85
C ASP A 61 -3.80 -4.69 14.26
N ARG A 62 -3.87 -5.97 13.87
CA ARG A 62 -2.79 -6.94 14.13
C ARG A 62 -1.53 -6.66 13.32
N VAL A 63 -1.68 -6.17 12.08
CA VAL A 63 -0.56 -5.76 11.24
C VAL A 63 0.14 -4.54 11.85
N PHE A 64 -0.61 -3.54 12.29
CA PHE A 64 -0.05 -2.34 12.92
C PHE A 64 0.70 -2.68 14.21
N GLN A 65 0.11 -3.50 15.07
CA GLN A 65 0.78 -4.01 16.27
C GLN A 65 2.07 -4.77 15.94
N MET A 66 2.09 -5.53 14.84
CA MET A 66 3.30 -6.20 14.36
C MET A 66 4.38 -5.21 13.95
N ILE A 67 4.03 -4.20 13.15
CA ILE A 67 4.98 -3.17 12.70
C ILE A 67 5.53 -2.38 13.90
N GLU A 68 4.68 -1.98 14.83
CA GLU A 68 5.08 -1.31 16.07
C GLU A 68 6.04 -2.17 16.90
N HIS A 69 5.75 -3.47 17.03
CA HIS A 69 6.59 -4.40 17.77
C HIS A 69 7.97 -4.57 17.12
N LEU A 70 8.02 -4.78 15.80
CA LEU A 70 9.26 -4.94 15.02
C LEU A 70 10.08 -3.65 14.94
N SER A 71 9.42 -2.50 15.07
CA SER A 71 10.10 -1.20 15.09
C SER A 71 10.77 -0.90 16.44
N SER A 72 10.45 -1.62 17.51
CA SER A 72 11.02 -1.39 18.84
C SER A 72 12.47 -1.84 18.93
N ASP A 73 13.33 -1.02 19.56
CA ASP A 73 14.77 -1.30 19.75
C ASP A 73 15.04 -2.55 20.59
N MET A 74 14.04 -3.02 21.35
CA MET A 74 14.11 -4.24 22.15
C MET A 74 14.02 -5.52 21.31
N PHE A 75 13.66 -5.42 20.03
CA PHE A 75 13.51 -6.56 19.13
C PHE A 75 14.81 -6.80 18.34
N ASP A 76 15.57 -7.81 18.75
CA ASP A 76 16.80 -8.22 18.06
C ASP A 76 16.44 -9.19 16.93
N THR A 77 16.45 -8.68 15.69
CA THR A 77 16.09 -9.43 14.48
C THR A 77 17.05 -10.57 14.20
N THR A 78 18.27 -10.52 14.74
CA THR A 78 19.34 -11.50 14.49
C THR A 78 19.09 -12.84 15.17
N VAL A 79 18.35 -12.87 16.29
CA VAL A 79 18.15 -14.09 17.09
C VAL A 79 17.15 -15.05 16.43
N ILE A 80 16.26 -14.55 15.57
CA ILE A 80 15.16 -15.33 14.98
C ILE A 80 15.54 -15.90 13.61
N THR A 81 16.41 -15.20 12.86
CA THR A 81 16.80 -15.59 11.50
C THR A 81 17.61 -16.90 11.42
N ASP A 82 18.27 -17.30 12.51
CA ASP A 82 19.12 -18.49 12.53
C ASP A 82 18.34 -19.80 12.82
N GLU A 83 17.21 -19.76 13.52
CA GLU A 83 16.44 -20.97 13.89
C GLU A 83 15.29 -21.30 12.92
N VAL A 84 14.85 -20.31 12.15
CA VAL A 84 13.70 -20.41 11.27
C VAL A 84 14.12 -19.83 9.92
N ASN A 85 14.31 -20.69 8.93
CA ASN A 85 14.69 -20.34 7.56
C ASN A 85 13.56 -19.57 6.80
N ILE A 86 12.92 -18.58 7.46
CA ILE A 86 11.91 -17.67 6.93
C ILE A 86 12.52 -16.28 7.00
N ASP A 87 12.71 -15.67 5.83
CA ASP A 87 13.14 -14.28 5.75
C ASP A 87 11.95 -13.37 6.10
N TYR A 88 12.15 -12.36 6.95
CA TYR A 88 11.12 -11.34 7.22
C TYR A 88 10.64 -10.68 5.93
N ARG A 89 11.48 -10.65 4.89
CA ARG A 89 11.12 -10.22 3.55
C ARG A 89 9.96 -11.03 2.95
N ASP A 90 9.88 -12.33 3.19
CA ASP A 90 8.75 -13.14 2.71
C ASP A 90 7.44 -12.73 3.38
N ILE A 91 7.51 -12.35 4.66
CA ILE A 91 6.36 -11.83 5.42
C ILE A 91 5.95 -10.46 4.86
N GLU A 92 6.91 -9.58 4.58
CA GLU A 92 6.66 -8.27 3.94
C GLU A 92 5.93 -8.44 2.59
N LEU A 93 6.42 -9.33 1.73
CA LEU A 93 5.84 -9.60 0.41
C LEU A 93 4.42 -10.18 0.51
N LEU A 94 4.19 -11.11 1.44
CA LEU A 94 2.85 -11.65 1.70
C LEU A 94 1.89 -10.56 2.20
N LEU A 95 2.36 -9.69 3.10
CA LEU A 95 1.54 -8.60 3.60
C LEU A 95 1.20 -7.60 2.49
N GLU A 96 2.18 -7.21 1.67
CA GLU A 96 1.94 -6.35 0.51
C GLU A 96 0.88 -6.95 -0.42
N SER A 97 1.01 -8.23 -0.75
CA SER A 97 0.04 -8.94 -1.59
C SER A 97 -1.36 -8.96 -0.97
N ILE A 98 -1.49 -9.25 0.32
CA ILE A 98 -2.78 -9.25 1.02
C ILE A 98 -3.41 -7.86 1.00
N LEU A 99 -2.65 -6.82 1.35
CA LEU A 99 -3.15 -5.45 1.38
C LEU A 99 -3.59 -4.99 0.00
N ARG A 100 -2.83 -5.32 -1.06
CA ARG A 100 -3.23 -5.05 -2.45
C ARG A 100 -4.49 -5.80 -2.85
N ASN A 101 -4.64 -7.06 -2.46
CA ASN A 101 -5.88 -7.81 -2.70
C ASN A 101 -7.07 -7.16 -2.00
N ILE A 102 -6.92 -6.72 -0.75
CA ILE A 102 -8.00 -6.02 -0.03
C ILE A 102 -8.34 -4.69 -0.72
N THR A 103 -7.35 -3.83 -0.99
CA THR A 103 -7.61 -2.49 -1.54
C THR A 103 -8.03 -2.52 -3.01
N GLY A 104 -7.61 -3.52 -3.78
CA GLY A 104 -7.96 -3.68 -5.19
C GLY A 104 -9.24 -4.48 -5.44
N GLN A 105 -9.68 -5.34 -4.51
CA GLN A 105 -10.84 -6.24 -4.68
C GLN A 105 -11.98 -5.95 -3.70
N CYS A 106 -12.20 -4.70 -3.29
CA CYS A 106 -13.27 -4.34 -2.37
C CYS A 106 -14.25 -3.32 -2.95
N SER A 107 -15.42 -3.21 -2.33
CA SER A 107 -16.36 -2.13 -2.66
C SER A 107 -15.82 -0.78 -2.23
N SER A 108 -16.31 0.30 -2.83
CA SER A 108 -15.91 1.67 -2.46
C SER A 108 -16.06 1.92 -0.96
N LYS A 109 -17.15 1.42 -0.36
CA LYS A 109 -17.40 1.56 1.09
C LYS A 109 -16.27 0.94 1.93
N ILE A 110 -15.84 -0.28 1.60
CA ILE A 110 -14.77 -0.96 2.33
C ILE A 110 -13.43 -0.30 2.04
N TYR A 111 -13.19 0.15 0.80
CA TYR A 111 -11.97 0.87 0.45
C TYR A 111 -11.78 2.13 1.30
N TRP A 112 -12.82 2.97 1.41
CA TRP A 112 -12.74 4.19 2.21
C TRP A 112 -12.44 3.92 3.69
N PHE A 113 -13.06 2.88 4.26
CA PHE A 113 -12.76 2.43 5.62
C PHE A 113 -11.28 2.01 5.77
N VAL A 114 -10.76 1.23 4.82
CA VAL A 114 -9.36 0.79 4.83
C VAL A 114 -8.41 1.97 4.66
N GLN A 115 -8.68 2.85 3.70
CA GLN A 115 -7.88 4.03 3.40
C GLN A 115 -7.73 4.93 4.63
N GLU A 116 -8.83 5.21 5.34
CA GLU A 116 -8.81 6.00 6.57
C GLU A 116 -7.90 5.35 7.62
N LYS A 117 -8.07 4.04 7.84
CA LYS A 117 -7.29 3.30 8.85
C LYS A 117 -5.78 3.28 8.52
N LEU A 118 -5.42 3.02 7.27
CA LEU A 118 -4.02 3.04 6.81
C LEU A 118 -3.41 4.44 6.90
N THR A 119 -4.16 5.48 6.49
CA THR A 119 -3.70 6.88 6.54
C THR A 119 -3.49 7.36 7.98
N ASN A 120 -4.39 6.96 8.90
CA ASN A 120 -4.27 7.26 10.32
C ASN A 120 -3.04 6.61 10.93
N PHE A 121 -2.75 5.35 10.57
CA PHE A 121 -1.54 4.67 10.99
C PHE A 121 -0.27 5.39 10.51
N LEU A 122 -0.21 5.80 9.23
CA LEU A 122 0.93 6.54 8.67
C LEU A 122 1.10 7.95 9.26
N SER A 123 0.02 8.54 9.78
CA SER A 123 0.04 9.87 10.41
C SER A 123 0.48 9.83 11.89
N GLY A 124 0.75 8.64 12.43
CA GLY A 124 1.22 8.44 13.80
C GLY A 124 2.70 8.81 14.01
N ALA A 125 3.36 8.09 14.91
CA ALA A 125 4.80 8.26 15.14
C ALA A 125 5.63 7.76 13.95
N TYR A 126 6.87 8.25 13.82
CA TYR A 126 7.83 7.68 12.88
C TYR A 126 8.33 6.33 13.38
N PHE A 127 8.65 5.43 12.45
CA PHE A 127 9.13 4.08 12.76
C PHE A 127 10.62 3.91 12.42
N SER A 128 11.22 2.90 13.03
CA SER A 128 12.59 2.47 12.76
C SER A 128 12.76 2.07 11.29
N PRO A 129 13.90 2.36 10.65
CA PRO A 129 14.20 1.90 9.29
C PRO A 129 14.10 0.37 9.11
N LYS A 130 14.18 -0.40 10.21
CA LYS A 130 14.00 -1.86 10.24
C LYS A 130 12.67 -2.33 9.66
N VAL A 131 11.61 -1.54 9.78
CA VAL A 131 10.26 -1.91 9.29
C VAL A 131 9.89 -1.24 7.96
N LYS A 132 10.88 -0.68 7.25
CA LYS A 132 10.69 -0.01 5.97
C LYS A 132 9.86 -0.83 4.99
N GLY A 133 10.14 -2.13 4.82
CA GLY A 133 9.42 -2.97 3.85
C GLY A 133 7.93 -3.11 4.17
N PHE A 134 7.58 -3.28 5.45
CA PHE A 134 6.18 -3.32 5.90
C PHE A 134 5.44 -2.00 5.67
N VAL A 135 6.11 -0.87 5.90
CA VAL A 135 5.51 0.45 5.70
C VAL A 135 5.36 0.75 4.21
N SER A 136 6.36 0.40 3.40
CA SER A 136 6.26 0.44 1.93
C SER A 136 5.05 -0.35 1.45
N ALA A 137 4.80 -1.55 1.99
CA ALA A 137 3.62 -2.35 1.67
C ALA A 137 2.30 -1.60 1.96
N VAL A 138 2.21 -0.88 3.08
CA VAL A 138 1.04 -0.06 3.44
C VAL A 138 0.83 1.09 2.45
N VAL A 139 1.89 1.84 2.12
CA VAL A 139 1.80 2.96 1.17
C VAL A 139 1.43 2.47 -0.22
N ARG A 140 2.04 1.38 -0.69
CA ARG A 140 1.73 0.77 -1.99
C ARG A 140 0.29 0.28 -2.06
N ALA A 141 -0.25 -0.27 -0.99
CA ALA A 141 -1.64 -0.71 -0.95
C ALA A 141 -2.64 0.46 -1.08
N LEU A 142 -2.33 1.61 -0.44
CA LEU A 142 -3.13 2.84 -0.60
C LEU A 142 -3.15 3.31 -2.04
N LEU A 143 -1.95 3.45 -2.63
CA LEU A 143 -1.78 3.87 -4.03
C LEU A 143 -2.43 2.91 -5.01
N HIS A 144 -2.39 1.61 -4.72
CA HIS A 144 -2.96 0.57 -5.57
C HIS A 144 -4.49 0.66 -5.66
N GLY A 145 -5.17 0.95 -4.56
CA GLY A 145 -6.63 1.05 -4.57
C GLY A 145 -7.15 2.35 -5.18
N ASN A 146 -6.59 3.50 -4.79
CA ASN A 146 -6.93 4.80 -5.37
C ASN A 146 -5.74 5.77 -5.27
N PRO A 147 -4.93 5.90 -6.33
CA PRO A 147 -3.73 6.72 -6.29
C PRO A 147 -4.04 8.21 -6.10
N VAL A 148 -5.15 8.69 -6.67
CA VAL A 148 -5.54 10.12 -6.59
C VAL A 148 -5.82 10.51 -5.13
N GLU A 149 -6.67 9.75 -4.45
CA GLU A 149 -7.05 10.08 -3.07
C GLU A 149 -5.93 9.76 -2.07
N ALA A 150 -5.16 8.69 -2.30
CA ALA A 150 -3.99 8.38 -1.48
C ALA A 150 -2.93 9.50 -1.54
N LEU A 151 -2.57 9.98 -2.74
CA LEU A 151 -1.62 11.08 -2.89
C LEU A 151 -2.12 12.36 -2.21
N LYS A 152 -3.38 12.72 -2.44
CA LYS A 152 -4.02 13.90 -1.84
C LYS A 152 -3.98 13.89 -0.32
N CYS A 153 -4.16 12.73 0.31
CA CYS A 153 -4.15 12.61 1.76
C CYS A 153 -2.76 12.58 2.39
N VAL A 154 -1.78 11.95 1.71
CA VAL A 154 -0.48 11.60 2.33
C VAL A 154 0.66 12.47 1.80
N LEU A 155 0.79 12.65 0.48
CA LEU A 155 1.97 13.28 -0.13
C LEU A 155 2.22 14.71 0.37
N PRO A 156 1.22 15.63 0.43
CA PRO A 156 1.47 16.98 0.92
C PRO A 156 2.02 17.02 2.35
N LYS A 157 1.48 16.19 3.25
CA LYS A 157 1.92 16.11 4.64
C LYS A 157 3.34 15.58 4.74
N THR A 158 3.66 14.54 3.97
CA THR A 158 5.01 13.97 3.90
C THR A 158 6.03 15.02 3.43
N CYS A 159 5.74 15.72 2.33
CA CYS A 159 6.61 16.79 1.83
C CYS A 159 6.78 17.91 2.86
N GLU A 160 5.70 18.37 3.49
CA GLU A 160 5.75 19.41 4.51
C GLU A 160 6.63 19.00 5.71
N SER A 161 6.53 17.75 6.19
CA SER A 161 7.38 17.24 7.26
C SER A 161 8.86 17.20 6.87
N ILE A 162 9.18 16.73 5.66
CA ILE A 162 10.57 16.74 5.15
C ILE A 162 11.10 18.17 5.12
N GLU A 163 10.33 19.11 4.57
CA GLU A 163 10.74 20.51 4.48
C GLU A 163 10.95 21.16 5.85
N LYS A 164 10.09 20.85 6.83
CA LYS A 164 10.25 21.31 8.22
C LYS A 164 11.53 20.78 8.84
N ILE A 165 11.80 19.48 8.76
CA ILE A 165 13.00 18.87 9.34
C ILE A 165 14.25 19.48 8.70
N MET A 166 14.27 19.62 7.37
CA MET A 166 15.39 20.24 6.66
C MET A 166 15.58 21.73 6.98
N ASN A 167 14.52 22.46 7.36
CA ASN A 167 14.62 23.87 7.77
C ASN A 167 15.11 24.05 9.21
N HIS A 168 14.83 23.09 10.09
CA HIS A 168 15.17 23.15 11.51
C HIS A 168 16.52 22.53 11.83
N ALA A 169 17.01 21.61 10.99
CA ALA A 169 18.31 21.03 11.17
C ALA A 169 19.41 22.09 11.05
N ASP A 170 20.39 22.04 11.96
CA ASP A 170 21.64 22.75 11.74
C ASP A 170 22.22 22.19 10.44
N THR A 171 22.33 23.04 9.42
CA THR A 171 22.82 22.69 8.09
C THR A 171 24.16 21.94 8.14
N THR A 172 24.92 22.11 9.22
CA THR A 172 26.18 21.40 9.47
C THR A 172 25.96 19.93 9.84
N GLU A 173 24.94 19.56 10.62
CA GLU A 173 24.79 18.19 11.09
C GLU A 173 24.25 17.22 10.02
N LEU A 174 23.24 17.63 9.24
CA LEU A 174 22.66 16.79 8.19
C LEU A 174 23.47 16.82 6.89
N PHE A 175 23.92 18.00 6.45
CA PHE A 175 24.56 18.17 5.14
C PHE A 175 26.09 18.10 5.19
N ILE A 176 26.72 18.22 6.37
CA ILE A 176 28.20 18.18 6.50
C ILE A 176 28.65 16.97 7.32
N ASN A 177 28.06 16.73 8.50
CA ASN A 177 28.48 15.65 9.39
C ASN A 177 27.82 14.30 9.07
N GLY A 178 26.79 14.27 8.22
CA GLY A 178 26.09 13.04 7.82
C GLY A 178 25.42 12.31 8.99
N LYS A 179 24.99 13.05 10.02
CA LYS A 179 24.32 12.49 11.18
C LYS A 179 22.99 11.86 10.77
N GLU A 180 22.69 10.72 11.38
CA GLU A 180 21.43 10.01 11.16
C GLU A 180 20.26 10.76 11.82
N ASP A 181 19.22 11.01 11.04
CA ASP A 181 17.93 11.53 11.51
C ASP A 181 16.84 10.54 11.09
N LEU A 182 16.35 9.79 12.08
CA LEU A 182 15.37 8.71 11.87
C LEU A 182 14.02 9.25 11.38
N GLU A 183 13.64 10.46 11.81
CA GLU A 183 12.39 11.09 11.40
C GLU A 183 12.48 11.54 9.94
N LEU A 184 13.62 12.10 9.52
CA LEU A 184 13.87 12.41 8.12
C LEU A 184 13.87 11.15 7.25
N ILE A 185 14.57 10.10 7.68
CA ILE A 185 14.63 8.82 6.96
C ILE A 185 13.24 8.21 6.79
N TRP A 186 12.41 8.30 7.83
CA TRP A 186 11.02 7.88 7.81
C TRP A 186 10.23 8.59 6.70
N TYR A 187 10.22 9.92 6.70
CA TYR A 187 9.45 10.67 5.71
C TYR A 187 10.02 10.56 4.30
N LEU A 188 11.34 10.47 4.13
CA LEU A 188 11.97 10.18 2.84
C LEU A 188 11.56 8.79 2.31
N THR A 189 11.41 7.80 3.20
CA THR A 189 10.92 6.48 2.83
C THR A 189 9.48 6.55 2.34
N LEU A 190 8.59 7.25 3.05
CA LEU A 190 7.22 7.47 2.60
C LEU A 190 7.18 8.19 1.24
N PHE A 191 7.96 9.26 1.09
CA PHE A 191 8.08 9.99 -0.17
C PHE A 191 8.52 9.10 -1.32
N SER A 192 9.55 8.27 -1.11
CA SER A 192 10.06 7.33 -2.11
C SER A 192 8.99 6.34 -2.58
N GLU A 193 8.05 5.96 -1.73
CA GLU A 193 6.96 5.06 -2.11
C GLU A 193 5.79 5.81 -2.77
N LEU A 194 5.52 7.05 -2.34
CA LEU A 194 4.46 7.88 -2.90
C LEU A 194 4.72 8.30 -4.35
N VAL A 195 5.99 8.58 -4.70
CA VAL A 195 6.36 8.93 -6.09
C VAL A 195 6.30 7.74 -7.06
N ARG A 196 6.00 6.52 -6.58
CA ARG A 196 5.70 5.34 -7.40
C ARG A 196 4.24 5.28 -7.87
N ALA A 197 3.43 6.28 -7.53
CA ALA A 197 2.05 6.34 -8.00
C ALA A 197 1.98 6.42 -9.54
N ARG A 198 0.76 6.30 -10.06
CA ARG A 198 0.49 6.37 -11.50
C ARG A 198 0.93 7.75 -12.04
N GLY A 199 1.67 7.78 -13.14
CA GLY A 199 2.38 8.96 -13.63
C GLY A 199 1.47 10.17 -13.84
N ASP A 200 0.33 9.96 -14.51
CA ASP A 200 -0.70 11.00 -14.72
C ASP A 200 -1.18 11.65 -13.42
N THR A 201 -1.26 10.88 -12.33
CA THR A 201 -1.67 11.41 -11.01
C THR A 201 -0.58 12.22 -10.32
N LEU A 202 0.69 11.99 -10.65
CA LEU A 202 1.83 12.71 -10.07
C LEU A 202 2.01 14.11 -10.65
N LEU A 203 1.53 14.37 -11.86
CA LEU A 203 1.63 15.67 -12.53
C LEU A 203 1.11 16.83 -11.67
N ILE A 204 0.02 16.60 -10.94
CA ILE A 204 -0.61 17.60 -10.04
C ILE A 204 0.35 18.03 -8.93
N TYR A 205 1.27 17.15 -8.52
CA TYR A 205 2.19 17.34 -7.41
C TYR A 205 3.62 17.66 -7.84
N LYS A 206 3.88 17.81 -9.15
CA LYS A 206 5.20 18.12 -9.73
C LYS A 206 5.98 19.18 -8.95
N PRO A 207 5.41 20.36 -8.61
CA PRO A 207 6.16 21.39 -7.87
C PRO A 207 6.63 20.93 -6.49
N MET A 208 5.80 20.15 -5.77
CA MET A 208 6.15 19.63 -4.44
C MET A 208 7.24 18.57 -4.54
N ILE A 209 7.11 17.65 -5.50
CA ILE A 209 8.07 16.57 -5.75
C ILE A 209 9.44 17.16 -6.10
N MET A 210 9.49 18.14 -7.02
CA MET A 210 10.73 18.81 -7.41
C MET A 210 11.35 19.62 -6.27
N SER A 211 10.54 20.27 -5.42
CA SER A 211 11.03 20.95 -4.21
C SER A 211 11.83 19.98 -3.33
N ILE A 212 11.27 18.79 -3.06
CA ILE A 212 11.94 17.79 -2.24
C ILE A 212 13.27 17.35 -2.87
N PHE A 213 13.30 17.00 -4.15
CA PHE A 213 14.56 16.58 -4.81
C PHE A 213 15.62 17.68 -4.78
N ASN A 214 15.25 18.91 -5.14
CA ASN A 214 16.18 20.06 -5.17
C ASN A 214 16.78 20.35 -3.80
N ARG A 215 15.97 20.27 -2.74
CA ARG A 215 16.45 20.49 -1.37
C ARG A 215 17.29 19.33 -0.83
N SER A 216 16.97 18.11 -1.25
CA SER A 216 17.56 16.88 -0.72
C SER A 216 18.89 16.51 -1.39
N ILE A 217 19.23 17.12 -2.53
CA ILE A 217 20.45 16.81 -3.30
C ILE A 217 21.75 17.00 -2.49
N HIS A 218 21.72 17.85 -1.47
CA HIS A 218 22.86 18.16 -0.62
C HIS A 218 23.04 17.19 0.54
N ILE A 219 22.12 16.23 0.75
CA ILE A 219 22.24 15.26 1.85
C ILE A 219 23.44 14.35 1.59
N VAL A 220 24.39 14.34 2.54
CA VAL A 220 25.60 13.51 2.47
C VAL A 220 25.44 12.16 3.16
N HIS A 221 24.39 11.98 3.96
CA HIS A 221 24.11 10.71 4.63
C HIS A 221 23.76 9.62 3.62
N LYS A 222 24.60 8.57 3.55
CA LYS A 222 24.55 7.52 2.52
C LYS A 222 23.16 6.88 2.39
N TYR A 223 22.54 6.50 3.49
CA TYR A 223 21.25 5.78 3.45
C TYR A 223 20.10 6.68 2.97
N SER A 224 20.07 7.94 3.42
CA SER A 224 19.08 8.92 2.97
C SER A 224 19.26 9.23 1.48
N TYR A 225 20.50 9.36 1.03
CA TYR A 225 20.83 9.55 -0.39
C TYR A 225 20.39 8.36 -1.24
N GLU A 226 20.58 7.12 -0.75
CA GLU A 226 20.10 5.92 -1.44
C GLU A 226 18.57 5.87 -1.57
N ILE A 227 17.83 6.29 -0.53
CA ILE A 227 16.37 6.42 -0.61
C ILE A 227 15.97 7.42 -1.69
N LEU A 228 16.61 8.59 -1.73
CA LEU A 228 16.31 9.63 -2.72
C LEU A 228 16.68 9.20 -4.14
N ALA A 229 17.80 8.52 -4.33
CA ALA A 229 18.19 7.98 -5.63
C ALA A 229 17.18 6.94 -6.13
N ASN A 230 16.70 6.07 -5.24
CA ASN A 230 15.63 5.14 -5.58
C ASN A 230 14.32 5.86 -5.89
N ALA A 231 13.95 6.89 -5.11
CA ALA A 231 12.76 7.71 -5.36
C ALA A 231 12.82 8.39 -6.75
N ALA A 232 13.98 8.91 -7.15
CA ALA A 232 14.16 9.52 -8.47
C ALA A 232 14.03 8.49 -9.59
N ARG A 233 14.67 7.32 -9.46
CA ARG A 233 14.50 6.22 -10.42
C ARG A 233 13.03 5.83 -10.54
N ASP A 234 12.39 5.59 -9.41
CA ASP A 234 11.01 5.12 -9.34
C ASP A 234 10.02 6.16 -9.92
N LEU A 235 10.26 7.46 -9.69
CA LEU A 235 9.50 8.54 -10.33
C LEU A 235 9.66 8.51 -11.86
N LEU A 236 10.90 8.37 -12.35
CA LEU A 236 11.17 8.27 -13.79
C LEU A 236 10.45 7.07 -14.40
N GLU A 237 10.45 5.91 -13.74
CA GLU A 237 9.69 4.73 -14.19
C GLU A 237 8.19 5.02 -14.24
N SER A 238 7.63 5.63 -13.18
CA SER A 238 6.21 6.00 -13.12
C SER A 238 5.78 6.93 -14.26
N LEU A 239 6.63 7.86 -14.68
CA LEU A 239 6.35 8.86 -15.72
C LEU A 239 6.66 8.38 -17.14
N SER A 240 7.60 7.44 -17.31
CA SER A 240 8.14 7.10 -18.64
C SER A 240 7.84 5.68 -19.12
N TYR A 241 7.43 4.76 -18.24
CA TYR A 241 7.15 3.38 -18.61
C TYR A 241 5.67 3.14 -18.92
N VAL A 242 5.43 2.15 -19.78
CA VAL A 242 4.12 1.53 -19.98
C VAL A 242 3.99 0.37 -18.99
N TYR A 243 2.99 0.42 -18.12
CA TYR A 243 2.77 -0.60 -17.07
C TYR A 243 1.27 -0.82 -16.82
N PRO A 244 0.86 -2.00 -16.32
CA PRO A 244 -0.53 -2.27 -16.05
C PRO A 244 -1.08 -1.47 -14.88
N ILE A 245 -2.35 -1.08 -14.98
CA ILE A 245 -3.07 -0.34 -13.92
C ILE A 245 -4.33 -1.07 -13.45
N GLU A 246 -4.80 -2.07 -14.20
CA GLU A 246 -5.94 -2.90 -13.84
C GLU A 246 -5.48 -4.25 -13.28
N TYR A 247 -5.98 -4.60 -12.11
CA TYR A 247 -5.66 -5.84 -11.39
C TYR A 247 -6.89 -6.48 -10.75
N ARG A 248 -8.10 -5.97 -11.04
CA ARG A 248 -9.36 -6.51 -10.52
C ARG A 248 -9.60 -7.94 -11.01
N LEU A 249 -10.21 -8.75 -10.15
CA LEU A 249 -10.63 -10.11 -10.45
C LEU A 249 -11.78 -10.15 -11.48
N THR A 250 -12.46 -9.03 -11.67
CA THR A 250 -13.69 -8.91 -12.43
C THR A 250 -13.70 -7.56 -13.15
N ILE A 251 -14.25 -7.51 -14.37
CA ILE A 251 -14.38 -6.26 -15.14
C ILE A 251 -15.58 -5.42 -14.67
N GLU A 252 -16.51 -6.10 -14.00
CA GLU A 252 -17.71 -5.55 -13.41
C GLU A 252 -17.36 -4.57 -12.29
N ASN A 253 -18.20 -3.56 -12.13
CA ASN A 253 -18.08 -2.62 -11.04
C ASN A 253 -18.63 -3.27 -9.76
N LEU A 254 -17.82 -3.34 -8.70
CA LEU A 254 -18.19 -3.99 -7.43
C LEU A 254 -19.26 -3.22 -6.65
N ASP A 255 -19.52 -1.97 -7.03
CA ASP A 255 -20.57 -1.12 -6.44
C ASP A 255 -21.89 -1.13 -7.24
N GLU A 256 -22.00 -1.96 -8.29
CA GLU A 256 -23.27 -2.14 -9.02
C GLU A 256 -24.38 -2.67 -8.10
N PRO A 257 -25.65 -2.30 -8.35
CA PRO A 257 -26.78 -2.82 -7.59
C PRO A 257 -26.82 -4.35 -7.58
N PHE A 258 -27.09 -4.95 -6.41
CA PHE A 258 -27.09 -6.41 -6.28
C PHE A 258 -28.13 -7.14 -7.13
N ILE A 259 -29.14 -6.46 -7.66
CA ILE A 259 -30.07 -7.04 -8.62
C ILE A 259 -29.39 -7.31 -9.97
N ASP A 260 -28.49 -6.44 -10.39
CA ASP A 260 -27.80 -6.48 -11.68
C ASP A 260 -26.50 -7.30 -11.59
N PHE A 261 -25.76 -7.19 -10.50
CA PHE A 261 -24.50 -7.89 -10.30
C PHE A 261 -24.32 -8.38 -8.86
N LEU A 262 -23.96 -9.65 -8.67
CA LEU A 262 -23.72 -10.22 -7.35
C LEU A 262 -22.23 -10.59 -7.17
N PRO A 263 -21.44 -9.82 -6.40
CA PRO A 263 -19.99 -10.01 -6.30
C PRO A 263 -19.54 -11.40 -5.85
N ILE A 264 -20.32 -12.11 -5.00
CA ILE A 264 -19.94 -13.46 -4.55
C ILE A 264 -19.90 -14.49 -5.68
N ARG A 265 -20.56 -14.22 -6.83
CA ARG A 265 -20.61 -15.15 -7.96
C ARG A 265 -19.33 -15.16 -8.78
N VAL A 266 -18.52 -14.10 -8.70
CA VAL A 266 -17.24 -14.01 -9.43
C VAL A 266 -16.06 -14.58 -8.62
N TRP A 267 -16.30 -15.04 -7.39
CA TRP A 267 -15.27 -15.64 -6.55
C TRP A 267 -14.69 -16.91 -7.18
N GLY A 268 -13.37 -16.97 -7.29
CA GLY A 268 -12.63 -18.08 -7.88
C GLY A 268 -12.90 -18.31 -9.37
N GLN A 269 -13.61 -17.41 -10.04
CA GLN A 269 -13.84 -17.55 -11.49
C GLN A 269 -12.51 -17.37 -12.24
N PRO A 270 -12.23 -18.23 -13.23
CA PRO A 270 -11.09 -18.02 -14.11
C PRO A 270 -11.33 -16.80 -15.00
N VAL A 271 -10.26 -16.09 -15.33
CA VAL A 271 -10.31 -14.97 -16.27
C VAL A 271 -10.45 -15.51 -17.70
N ASP A 272 -11.42 -14.99 -18.44
CA ASP A 272 -11.54 -15.22 -19.88
C ASP A 272 -10.54 -14.33 -20.63
N PHE A 273 -9.44 -14.93 -21.12
CA PHE A 273 -8.37 -14.21 -21.82
C PHE A 273 -8.85 -13.48 -23.09
N ASP A 274 -9.91 -13.97 -23.74
CA ASP A 274 -10.44 -13.34 -24.96
C ASP A 274 -11.25 -12.08 -24.65
N ARG A 275 -11.81 -12.00 -23.43
CA ARG A 275 -12.58 -10.84 -22.93
C ARG A 275 -11.76 -9.91 -22.05
N PHE A 276 -10.60 -10.36 -21.57
CA PHE A 276 -9.76 -9.61 -20.66
C PHE A 276 -9.14 -8.39 -21.35
N GLN A 277 -9.62 -7.21 -20.99
CA GLN A 277 -9.07 -5.94 -21.46
C GLN A 277 -8.14 -5.36 -20.40
N MET A 278 -6.86 -5.73 -20.50
CA MET A 278 -5.83 -5.18 -19.62
C MET A 278 -5.66 -3.69 -19.87
N GLN A 279 -5.83 -2.88 -18.82
CA GLN A 279 -5.58 -1.45 -18.90
C GLN A 279 -4.13 -1.17 -18.54
N TYR A 280 -3.54 -0.25 -19.31
CA TYR A 280 -2.16 0.19 -19.12
C TYR A 280 -2.13 1.68 -18.90
N HIS A 281 -1.22 2.09 -18.04
CA HIS A 281 -0.66 3.42 -18.09
C HIS A 281 0.16 3.58 -19.37
N ILE A 282 -0.10 4.64 -20.13
CA ILE A 282 0.71 5.03 -21.29
C ILE A 282 1.12 6.48 -21.05
N PRO A 283 2.43 6.77 -20.92
CA PRO A 283 2.93 8.12 -20.71
C PRO A 283 2.41 9.12 -21.73
N ASN A 284 1.86 10.22 -21.24
CA ASN A 284 1.48 11.36 -22.07
C ASN A 284 2.64 12.38 -22.19
N VAL A 285 2.45 13.41 -23.01
CA VAL A 285 3.49 14.42 -23.27
C VAL A 285 3.92 15.15 -22.00
N ASP A 286 2.98 15.53 -21.14
CA ASP A 286 3.28 16.27 -19.90
C ASP A 286 4.10 15.40 -18.92
N GLU A 287 3.87 14.09 -18.91
CA GLU A 287 4.64 13.15 -18.09
C GLU A 287 6.07 12.97 -18.59
N ILE A 288 6.26 12.86 -19.91
CA ILE A 288 7.57 12.77 -20.53
C ILE A 288 8.35 14.08 -20.34
N ASP A 289 7.68 15.23 -20.50
CA ASP A 289 8.27 16.55 -20.25
C ASP A 289 8.69 16.68 -18.78
N PHE A 290 7.89 16.18 -17.84
CA PHE A 290 8.27 16.13 -16.44
C PHE A 290 9.47 15.20 -16.19
N ALA A 291 9.51 14.01 -16.81
CA ALA A 291 10.64 13.10 -16.65
C ALA A 291 11.97 13.64 -17.21
N CYS A 292 11.91 14.59 -18.15
CA CYS A 292 13.09 15.19 -18.77
C CYS A 292 13.66 16.40 -18.00
N GLU A 293 12.90 16.98 -17.06
CA GLU A 293 13.30 18.11 -16.20
C GLU A 293 14.20 17.67 -15.04
#